data_AF-A0A4Q9KDI3-F1
#
_entry.id   AF-A0A4Q9KDI3-F1
#
_cell.length_a   1.000
_cell.length_b   1.000
_cell.length_c   1.000
_cell.angle_alpha   90.00
_cell.angle_beta   90.00
_cell.angle_gamma   90.00
#
_symmetry.space_group_name_H-M   'P 1'
#
loop_
_entity.id
_entity.type
_entity.pdbx_description
1 polymer ?
#
loop_
_entity_poly.entity_id
_entity_poly.type
_entity_poly.pdbx_seq_one_letter_code
_entity_poly.pdbx_strand_id
1 'polypeptide(L)' 'MSTEPANREHEAESEDAPLAALAVTGHAAIDAALAEFSLSDDVHAHHDDIAAVLDVVQQALNPTQQPPLPRR' A
#
# COMPACT_ATOMS: atom_id res chain seq x y z
N MET A 1 48.68 8.94 30.73
CA MET A 1 47.30 8.43 30.78
C MET A 1 46.43 9.37 29.96
N SER A 2 45.59 8.80 29.08
CA SER A 2 44.63 9.47 28.17
C SER A 2 45.29 10.16 26.96
N THR A 3 44.89 9.95 25.71
CA THR A 3 43.54 9.70 25.17
C THR A 3 43.55 8.81 23.91
N GLU A 4 42.75 7.75 23.95
CA GLU A 4 42.13 7.12 22.78
C GLU A 4 40.91 7.96 22.38
N PRO A 5 40.66 8.17 21.08
CA PRO A 5 39.28 8.16 20.61
C PRO A 5 39.13 7.04 19.60
N ALA A 6 38.40 6.00 20.03
CA ALA A 6 37.95 4.91 19.20
C ALA A 6 37.11 5.49 18.06
N ASN A 7 37.71 5.47 16.88
CA ASN A 7 37.12 5.18 15.60
C ASN A 7 35.57 5.30 15.53
N ARG A 8 35.12 6.53 15.26
CA ARG A 8 34.12 6.86 14.25
C ARG A 8 33.10 5.75 13.99
N GLU A 9 32.01 5.81 14.76
CA GLU A 9 30.64 5.81 14.24
C GLU A 9 30.46 5.00 12.95
N HIS A 10 30.31 3.69 13.10
CA HIS A 10 29.76 2.83 12.05
C HIS A 10 28.35 3.34 11.73
N GLU A 11 28.30 4.15 10.68
CA GLU A 11 27.56 3.84 9.46
C GLU A 11 26.13 3.33 9.71
N ALA A 12 25.23 4.29 9.91
CA ALA A 12 23.92 4.34 9.26
C ALA A 12 23.29 2.98 8.93
N GLU A 13 22.88 2.22 9.94
CA GLU A 13 21.77 1.29 9.77
C GLU A 13 20.55 2.16 9.49
N SER A 14 20.28 2.33 8.20
CA SER A 14 19.10 3.00 7.67
C SER A 14 17.89 2.11 7.99
N GLU A 15 17.44 2.17 9.24
CA GLU A 15 16.18 1.62 9.74
C GLU A 15 14.99 2.44 9.19
N ASP A 16 14.92 2.72 7.90
CA ASP A 16 13.73 3.37 7.30
C ASP A 16 13.75 3.25 5.77
N ALA A 17 13.91 2.04 5.24
CA ALA A 17 13.30 1.77 3.96
C ALA A 17 11.87 1.32 4.29
N PRO A 18 10.82 2.15 4.09
CA PRO A 18 9.49 1.58 4.05
C PRO A 18 9.60 0.47 3.01
N LEU A 19 9.27 -0.76 3.40
CA LEU A 19 9.03 -1.84 2.46
C LEU A 19 8.00 -1.25 1.50
N ALA A 20 8.48 -0.67 0.40
CA ALA A 20 7.64 -0.07 -0.62
C ALA A 20 6.70 -1.19 -0.96
N ALA A 21 5.44 -1.07 -0.51
CA ALA A 21 4.51 -2.17 -0.40
C ALA A 21 4.64 -3.01 -1.67
N LEU A 22 5.26 -4.18 -1.53
CA LEU A 22 5.77 -4.91 -2.70
C LEU A 22 4.56 -5.13 -3.59
N ALA A 23 4.55 -4.54 -4.79
CA ALA A 23 3.41 -4.61 -5.68
C ALA A 23 3.10 -6.09 -5.96
N VAL A 24 2.03 -6.61 -5.35
CA VAL A 24 1.71 -8.04 -5.36
C VAL A 24 0.98 -8.39 -6.66
N THR A 25 0.17 -7.47 -7.15
CA THR A 25 -0.74 -7.66 -8.29
C THR A 25 -0.30 -6.92 -9.54
N GLY A 26 0.63 -5.95 -9.41
CA GLY A 26 1.06 -5.08 -10.50
C GLY A 26 0.00 -4.02 -10.87
N HIS A 27 -1.05 -3.86 -10.07
CA HIS A 27 -2.08 -2.84 -10.22
C HIS A 27 -1.98 -1.85 -9.07
N ALA A 28 -1.46 -0.64 -9.35
CA ALA A 28 -1.18 0.36 -8.31
C ALA A 28 -2.35 0.65 -7.36
N ALA A 29 -3.58 0.73 -7.89
CA ALA A 29 -4.77 0.97 -7.05
C ALA A 29 -5.11 -0.23 -6.15
N ILE A 30 -4.97 -1.45 -6.66
CA ILE A 30 -5.23 -2.68 -5.91
C ILE A 30 -4.13 -2.90 -4.87
N ASP A 31 -2.88 -2.70 -5.25
CA ASP A 31 -1.72 -2.84 -4.37
C ASP A 31 -1.76 -1.83 -3.22
N ALA A 32 -2.20 -0.59 -3.47
CA ALA A 32 -2.43 0.42 -2.43
C ALA A 32 -3.55 0.00 -1.46
N ALA A 33 -4.71 -0.43 -1.99
CA ALA A 33 -5.83 -0.89 -1.17
C ALA A 33 -5.45 -2.10 -0.30
N LEU A 34 -4.68 -3.05 -0.84
CA LEU A 34 -4.20 -4.21 -0.08
C LEU A 34 -3.14 -3.84 0.96
N ALA A 35 -2.31 -2.82 0.70
CA ALA A 35 -1.32 -2.35 1.66
C ALA A 35 -1.97 -1.66 2.87
N GLU A 36 -3.09 -0.96 2.66
CA GLU A 36 -3.88 -0.31 3.73
C GLU A 36 -4.92 -1.24 4.36
N PHE A 37 -5.22 -2.38 3.73
CA PHE A 37 -6.21 -3.33 4.22
C PHE A 37 -5.76 -3.99 5.53
N SER A 38 -6.55 -3.77 6.56
CA SER A 38 -6.44 -4.45 7.85
C SER A 38 -7.83 -4.85 8.27
N LEU A 39 -8.02 -6.12 8.66
CA LEU A 39 -9.27 -6.55 9.26
C LEU A 39 -9.39 -5.93 10.65
N SER A 40 -10.55 -5.35 10.95
CA SER A 40 -10.90 -4.89 12.30
C SER A 40 -10.89 -6.06 13.31
N ASP A 41 -10.79 -5.80 14.61
CA ASP A 41 -10.97 -6.82 15.66
C ASP A 41 -12.44 -7.32 15.73
N ASP A 42 -13.40 -6.55 15.21
CA ASP A 42 -14.80 -6.96 15.14
C ASP A 42 -15.07 -7.81 13.90
N VAL A 43 -15.33 -9.10 14.11
CA VAL A 43 -15.69 -10.07 13.06
C VAL A 43 -16.94 -9.66 12.27
N HIS A 44 -17.87 -8.95 12.91
CA HIS A 44 -19.06 -8.47 12.22
C HIS A 44 -18.76 -7.32 11.28
N ALA A 45 -17.65 -6.61 11.42
CA ALA A 45 -17.22 -5.53 10.51
C ALA A 45 -16.37 -6.04 9.33
N HIS A 46 -15.82 -7.26 9.40
CA HIS A 46 -14.94 -7.79 8.34
C HIS A 46 -15.59 -7.78 6.96
N HIS A 47 -16.91 -7.99 6.89
CA HIS A 47 -17.61 -7.99 5.62
C HIS A 47 -17.57 -6.62 4.94
N ASP A 48 -17.64 -5.54 5.72
CA ASP A 48 -17.51 -4.17 5.22
C ASP A 48 -16.09 -3.89 4.75
N ASP A 49 -15.09 -4.28 5.56
CA ASP A 49 -13.67 -4.12 5.22
C ASP A 49 -13.33 -4.87 3.91
N ILE A 50 -13.82 -6.11 3.77
CA ILE A 50 -13.63 -6.92 2.56
C ILE A 50 -14.39 -6.31 1.36
N ALA A 51 -15.62 -5.85 1.57
CA ALA A 51 -16.42 -5.22 0.53
C ALA A 51 -15.74 -3.97 -0.04
N ALA A 52 -15.09 -3.17 0.81
CA ALA A 52 -14.34 -1.99 0.39
C ALA A 52 -13.18 -2.33 -0.56
N VAL A 53 -12.39 -3.37 -0.23
CA VAL A 53 -11.30 -3.81 -1.13
C VAL A 53 -11.85 -4.39 -2.43
N LEU A 54 -12.94 -5.15 -2.37
CA LEU A 54 -13.58 -5.72 -3.57
C LEU A 54 -14.13 -4.65 -4.51
N ASP A 55 -14.58 -3.51 -4.00
CA ASP A 55 -15.02 -2.37 -4.82
C ASP A 55 -13.86 -1.79 -5.63
N VAL A 56 -12.70 -1.57 -4.99
CA VAL A 56 -11.47 -1.11 -5.67
C VAL A 56 -11.05 -2.09 -6.76
N VAL A 57 -11.08 -3.40 -6.48
CA VAL A 57 -10.75 -4.43 -7.47
C VAL A 57 -11.74 -4.39 -8.66
N GLN A 58 -13.03 -4.26 -8.39
CA GLN A 58 -14.04 -4.18 -9.44
C GLN A 58 -13.86 -2.95 -10.31
N GLN A 59 -13.61 -1.78 -9.72
CA GLN A 59 -13.39 -0.54 -10.45
C GLN A 59 -12.11 -0.58 -11.28
N ALA A 60 -11.03 -1.15 -10.73
CA ALA A 60 -9.75 -1.28 -11.43
C ALA A 60 -9.85 -2.21 -12.65
N LEU A 61 -10.58 -3.32 -12.52
CA LEU A 61 -10.68 -4.33 -13.58
C LEU A 61 -11.84 -4.09 -14.57
N ASN A 62 -12.88 -3.35 -14.14
CA ASN A 62 -14.05 -3.04 -14.95
C ASN A 62 -14.35 -1.53 -14.94
N PRO A 63 -13.46 -0.70 -15.50
CA PRO A 63 -13.73 0.72 -15.59
C PRO A 63 -14.98 0.95 -16.44
N THR A 64 -15.99 1.62 -15.88
CA THR A 64 -17.18 2.02 -16.63
C THR A 64 -16.76 2.80 -17.85
N GLN A 65 -16.99 2.23 -19.04
CA GLN A 65 -16.70 2.93 -20.29
C GLN A 65 -17.59 4.16 -20.38
N GLN A 66 -16.96 5.34 -20.38
CA GLN A 66 -17.67 6.59 -20.58
C GLN A 66 -18.31 6.56 -21.99
N PRO A 67 -19.62 6.83 -22.12
CA PRO A 67 -20.26 6.83 -23.43
C PRO A 67 -19.60 7.91 -24.33
N PRO A 68 -19.41 7.62 -25.62
CA PRO A 68 -18.80 8.59 -26.53
C PRO A 68 -19.66 9.86 -26.58
N LEU A 69 -19.03 11.03 -26.42
CA LEU A 69 -19.72 12.30 -26.54
C LEU A 69 -20.35 12.43 -27.94
N PRO A 70 -21.60 12.90 -28.05
CA PRO A 70 -22.24 13.11 -29.34
C PRO A 70 -21.41 14.11 -30.15
N ARG A 71 -20.93 13.67 -31.32
CA ARG A 71 -20.29 14.55 -32.30
C ARG A 71 -21.35 15.53 -32.80
N ARG A 72 -21.12 16.83 -32.59
CA ARG A 72 -21.93 17.91 -33.17
C ARG A 72 -21.57 18.13 -34.63
#